data_AF-A0A9P6T376-F1
#
_entry.id   AF-A0A9P6T376-F1
#
_cell.length_a   1.000
_cell.length_b   1.000
_cell.length_c   1.000
_cell.angle_alpha   90.00
_cell.angle_beta   90.00
_cell.angle_gamma   90.00
#
_symmetry.space_group_name_H-M   'P 1'
#
loop_
_entity.id
_entity.type
_entity.pdbx_description
1 polymer ?
#
loop_
_entity_poly.entity_id
_entity_poly.type
_entity_poly.pdbx_seq_one_letter_code
_entity_poly.pdbx_strand_id
1 'polypeptide(L)'
;MVRSFIFTAASPATAPFISTSHAVPVHRRDYEQTAALISDTEYCVFLPPQRGSNIADNEDRTIVFCNVLIETALNAGIISHGLIQSVHFVENTEDGWIQITGRLDPSAYDLSSDDQG
;
A
#
# COMPACT_ATOMS: atom_id res chain seq x y z
N MET A 1 -16.64 -74.91 -36.28
CA MET A 1 -15.82 -74.40 -35.16
C MET A 1 -15.39 -72.98 -35.48
N VAL A 2 -15.99 -71.98 -34.87
CA VAL A 2 -15.48 -70.59 -34.85
C VAL A 2 -15.63 -70.13 -33.41
N ARG A 3 -14.49 -69.92 -32.73
CA ARG A 3 -14.43 -69.45 -31.34
C ARG A 3 -14.40 -67.93 -31.34
N SER A 4 -15.41 -67.32 -30.73
CA SER A 4 -15.47 -65.90 -30.42
C SER A 4 -14.54 -65.61 -29.23
N PHE A 5 -13.68 -64.60 -29.36
CA PHE A 5 -12.85 -64.09 -28.26
C PHE A 5 -13.32 -62.68 -27.92
N ILE A 6 -13.73 -62.47 -26.67
CA ILE A 6 -14.05 -61.15 -26.11
C ILE A 6 -12.78 -60.62 -25.46
N PHE A 7 -12.33 -59.43 -25.87
CA PHE A 7 -11.27 -58.69 -25.18
C PHE A 7 -11.90 -57.68 -24.21
N THR A 8 -11.62 -57.84 -22.92
CA THR A 8 -11.97 -56.85 -21.89
C THR A 8 -10.79 -55.89 -21.72
N ALA A 9 -11.00 -54.60 -22.01
CA ALA A 9 -10.01 -53.56 -21.76
C ALA A 9 -10.06 -53.15 -20.27
N ALA A 10 -8.91 -53.22 -19.58
CA ALA A 10 -8.75 -52.71 -18.22
C ALA A 10 -8.31 -51.23 -18.28
N SER A 11 -9.04 -50.36 -17.59
CA SER A 11 -8.70 -48.93 -17.45
C SER A 11 -7.50 -48.73 -16.51
N PRO A 12 -6.55 -47.82 -16.81
CA PRO A 12 -5.49 -47.47 -15.90
C PRO A 12 -6.01 -46.58 -14.76
N ALA A 13 -5.67 -46.92 -13.52
CA ALA A 13 -5.97 -46.13 -12.33
C ALA A 13 -5.04 -44.91 -12.25
N THR A 14 -5.62 -43.70 -12.23
CA THR A 14 -4.91 -42.43 -12.10
C THR A 14 -4.56 -42.17 -10.62
N ALA A 15 -3.28 -42.05 -10.29
CA ALA A 15 -2.82 -41.67 -8.95
C ALA A 15 -2.93 -40.14 -8.75
N PRO A 16 -3.42 -39.64 -7.60
CA PRO A 16 -3.50 -38.21 -7.34
C PRO A 16 -2.12 -37.63 -6.97
N PHE A 17 -1.69 -36.60 -7.68
CA PHE A 17 -0.56 -35.75 -7.29
C PHE A 17 -1.02 -34.78 -6.20
N ILE A 18 -0.47 -34.90 -5.00
CA ILE A 18 -0.71 -33.95 -3.90
C ILE A 18 0.31 -32.81 -4.05
N SER A 19 -0.17 -31.62 -4.39
CA SER A 19 0.64 -30.39 -4.42
C SER A 19 0.56 -29.70 -3.06
N THR A 20 1.69 -29.50 -2.40
CA THR A 20 1.80 -28.78 -1.12
C THR A 20 2.22 -27.34 -1.36
N SER A 21 1.33 -26.38 -1.09
CA SER A 21 1.67 -24.95 -1.12
C SER A 21 2.34 -24.55 0.19
N HIS A 22 3.61 -24.14 0.14
CA HIS A 22 4.28 -23.48 1.25
C HIS A 22 4.18 -21.97 1.08
N ALA A 23 3.55 -21.28 2.04
CA ALA A 23 3.62 -19.84 2.13
C ALA A 23 5.00 -19.44 2.69
N VAL A 24 5.81 -18.77 1.89
CA VAL A 24 7.05 -18.14 2.38
C VAL A 24 6.65 -16.86 3.11
N PRO A 25 7.07 -16.66 4.36
CA PRO A 25 6.83 -15.40 5.05
C PRO A 25 7.51 -14.27 4.29
N VAL A 26 6.72 -13.28 3.86
CA VAL A 26 7.25 -12.03 3.29
C VAL A 26 7.87 -11.24 4.44
N HIS A 27 9.20 -11.14 4.46
CA HIS A 27 9.91 -10.28 5.39
C HIS A 27 9.73 -8.82 4.95
N ARG A 28 8.68 -8.16 5.46
CA ARG A 28 8.55 -6.71 5.33
C ARG A 28 9.60 -6.07 6.23
N ARG A 29 10.36 -5.11 5.71
CA ARG A 29 11.22 -4.28 6.57
C ARG A 29 10.30 -3.40 7.41
N ASP A 30 10.37 -3.56 8.72
CA ASP A 30 9.66 -2.70 9.66
C ASP A 30 10.37 -1.33 9.67
N TYR A 31 10.02 -0.46 8.73
CA TYR A 31 10.25 0.96 8.90
C TYR A 31 9.23 1.43 9.93
N GLU A 32 9.63 1.51 11.19
CA GLU A 32 8.80 2.14 12.22
C GLU A 32 8.61 3.62 11.83
N GLN A 33 7.40 3.94 11.39
CA GLN A 33 7.02 5.28 10.99
C GLN A 33 5.82 5.72 11.80
N THR A 34 5.91 6.90 12.37
CA THR A 34 4.81 7.53 13.10
C THR A 34 4.39 8.77 12.35
N ALA A 35 3.13 8.78 11.90
CA ALA A 35 2.48 9.99 11.40
C ALA A 35 1.67 10.62 12.54
N ALA A 36 1.59 11.95 12.55
CA ALA A 36 0.77 12.71 13.48
C ALA A 36 -0.28 13.51 12.71
N LEU A 37 -1.47 13.61 13.28
CA LEU A 37 -2.55 14.45 12.76
C LEU A 37 -3.13 15.24 13.95
N ILE A 38 -2.71 16.50 14.08
CA ILE A 38 -2.96 17.32 15.28
C ILE A 38 -3.90 18.49 14.94
N SER A 39 -3.64 19.19 13.83
CA SER A 39 -4.45 20.31 13.37
C SER A 39 -4.29 20.54 11.85
N ASP A 40 -4.91 21.60 11.33
CA ASP A 40 -4.67 22.11 9.98
C ASP A 40 -3.28 22.74 9.79
N THR A 41 -2.58 23.07 10.88
CA THR A 41 -1.21 23.61 10.85
C THR A 41 -0.15 22.61 11.28
N GLU A 42 -0.53 21.44 11.80
CA GLU A 42 0.38 20.40 12.28
C GLU A 42 -0.15 19.02 11.89
N TYR A 43 0.37 18.49 10.78
CA TYR A 43 -0.05 17.19 10.24
C TYR A 43 1.07 16.54 9.43
N CYS A 44 0.94 15.24 9.23
CA CYS A 44 1.79 14.45 8.35
C CYS A 44 0.99 13.72 7.28
N VAL A 45 1.66 13.41 6.17
CA VAL A 45 1.15 12.62 5.06
C VAL A 45 2.18 11.54 4.69
N PHE A 46 1.71 10.47 4.08
CA PHE A 46 2.56 9.45 3.50
C PHE A 46 2.82 9.78 2.02
N LEU A 47 4.08 9.76 1.61
CA LEU A 47 4.49 9.94 0.21
C LEU A 47 5.42 8.81 -0.21
N PRO A 48 5.56 8.54 -1.52
CA PRO A 48 6.60 7.66 -2.00
C PRO A 48 7.99 8.09 -1.49
N PRO A 49 8.91 7.15 -1.22
CA PRO A 49 10.24 7.48 -0.70
C PRO A 49 11.10 8.30 -1.65
N GLN A 50 10.74 8.37 -2.93
CA GLN A 50 11.45 9.11 -3.96
C GLN A 50 10.46 9.98 -4.75
N ARG A 51 10.81 11.26 -4.95
CA ARG A 51 10.11 12.15 -5.90
C ARG A 51 10.15 11.52 -7.30
N GLY A 52 9.15 11.76 -8.13
CA GLY A 52 9.08 11.10 -9.45
C GLY A 52 8.36 9.75 -9.44
N SER A 53 8.17 9.14 -8.28
CA SER A 53 7.67 7.77 -8.20
C SER A 53 6.15 7.70 -8.35
N ASN A 54 5.68 6.56 -8.83
CA ASN A 54 4.27 6.19 -8.79
C ASN A 54 3.87 5.81 -7.34
N ILE A 55 2.72 6.26 -6.88
CA ILE A 55 2.19 5.98 -5.53
C ILE A 55 1.76 4.54 -5.42
N ALA A 56 0.97 4.03 -6.37
CA ALA A 56 0.44 2.66 -6.36
C ALA A 56 1.56 1.59 -6.23
N ASP A 57 2.70 1.79 -6.89
CA ASP A 57 3.87 0.90 -6.81
C ASP A 57 4.65 1.00 -5.48
N ASN A 58 4.35 2.02 -4.67
CA ASN A 58 5.12 2.40 -3.49
C ASN A 58 4.29 2.45 -2.19
N GLU A 59 2.98 2.17 -2.22
CA GLU A 59 2.08 2.26 -1.06
C GLU A 59 2.60 1.46 0.15
N ASP A 60 3.19 0.30 -0.09
CA ASP A 60 3.72 -0.63 0.93
C ASP A 60 5.04 -0.16 1.57
N ARG A 61 5.63 0.90 1.04
CA ARG A 61 6.97 1.41 1.38
C ARG A 61 7.03 2.93 1.36
N THR A 62 5.89 3.58 1.53
CA THR A 62 5.77 5.03 1.71
C THR A 62 6.56 5.49 2.93
N ILE A 63 6.93 6.77 2.94
CA ILE A 63 7.56 7.41 4.08
C ILE A 63 6.73 8.62 4.57
N VAL A 64 6.76 8.89 5.87
CA VAL A 64 6.05 10.01 6.50
C VAL A 64 6.78 11.32 6.23
N PHE A 65 6.02 12.33 5.81
CA PHE A 65 6.44 13.72 5.75
C PHE A 65 5.45 14.60 6.51
N CYS A 66 5.94 15.49 7.35
CA CYS A 66 5.11 16.45 8.10
C CYS A 66 5.26 17.87 7.53
N ASN A 67 4.22 18.67 7.65
CA ASN A 67 4.25 20.06 7.16
C ASN A 67 5.15 20.95 8.06
N VAL A 68 5.33 20.56 9.31
CA VAL A 68 6.28 21.10 10.28
C VAL A 68 6.96 19.96 11.03
N LEU A 69 8.01 20.26 11.82
CA LEU A 69 8.59 19.27 12.72
C LEU A 69 7.59 18.95 13.84
N ILE A 70 7.28 17.66 14.03
CA ILE A 70 6.38 17.18 15.08
C ILE A 70 7.13 16.12 15.89
N GLU A 71 7.28 16.34 17.20
CA GLU A 71 8.11 15.49 18.08
C GLU A 71 7.67 14.03 18.14
N THR A 72 6.37 13.78 18.01
CA THR A 72 5.80 12.42 18.01
C THR A 72 5.98 11.70 16.67
N ALA A 73 6.24 12.43 15.58
CA ALA A 73 6.44 11.88 14.24
C ALA A 73 7.94 11.60 13.99
N LEU A 74 8.48 10.62 14.71
CA LEU A 74 9.90 10.26 14.62
C LEU A 74 10.27 9.83 13.19
N ASN A 75 11.44 10.29 12.73
CA ASN A 75 11.99 10.03 11.39
C ASN A 75 11.18 10.60 10.21
N ALA A 76 10.16 11.44 10.47
CA ALA A 76 9.42 12.09 9.41
C ALA A 76 10.27 13.13 8.66
N GLY A 77 10.15 13.16 7.34
CA GLY A 77 10.67 14.24 6.52
C GLY A 77 9.81 15.52 6.63
N ILE A 78 10.25 16.59 5.98
CA ILE A 78 9.44 17.81 5.82
C ILE A 78 8.85 17.84 4.42
N ILE A 79 7.55 18.12 4.33
CA ILE A 79 6.83 18.22 3.06
C ILE A 79 7.45 19.31 2.18
N SER A 80 7.61 19.02 0.89
CA SER A 80 8.09 20.00 -0.08
C SER A 80 7.11 21.17 -0.22
N HIS A 81 7.64 22.39 -0.25
CA HIS A 81 6.83 23.59 -0.39
C HIS A 81 5.98 23.54 -1.67
N GLY A 82 4.69 23.83 -1.54
CA GLY A 82 3.74 23.84 -2.65
C GLY A 82 3.02 22.52 -2.92
N LEU A 83 3.47 21.39 -2.37
CA LEU A 83 2.77 20.10 -2.53
C LEU A 83 1.36 20.14 -1.94
N ILE A 84 1.19 20.72 -0.75
CA ILE A 84 -0.14 20.92 -0.16
C ILE A 84 -0.59 22.34 -0.48
N GLN A 85 -1.63 22.47 -1.31
CA GLN A 85 -2.18 23.77 -1.71
C GLN A 85 -3.24 24.29 -0.74
N SER A 86 -4.00 23.37 -0.13
CA SER A 86 -5.02 23.70 0.86
C SER A 86 -5.27 22.50 1.75
N VAL A 87 -5.67 22.77 3.00
CA VAL A 87 -6.08 21.74 3.96
C VAL A 87 -7.42 22.12 4.60
N HIS A 88 -8.17 21.10 5.00
CA HIS A 88 -9.35 21.22 5.83
C HIS A 88 -9.32 20.10 6.87
N PHE A 89 -9.18 20.50 8.13
CA PHE A 89 -9.16 19.61 9.28
C PHE A 89 -10.55 19.55 9.91
N VAL A 90 -11.02 18.35 10.19
CA VAL A 90 -12.28 18.10 10.90
C VAL A 90 -12.02 17.05 11.97
N GLU A 91 -12.45 17.35 13.18
CA GLU A 91 -12.53 16.41 14.29
C GLU A 91 -14.00 16.23 14.65
N ASN A 92 -14.46 14.97 14.62
CA ASN A 92 -15.77 14.60 15.11
C ASN A 92 -15.59 13.82 16.42
N THR A 93 -15.82 14.50 17.53
CA THR A 93 -15.66 13.94 18.87
C THR A 93 -16.78 12.96 19.24
N GLU A 94 -17.94 13.03 18.58
CA GLU A 94 -19.07 12.13 18.83
C GLU A 94 -18.81 10.74 18.23
N ASP A 95 -18.30 10.71 16.99
CA ASP A 95 -18.01 9.48 16.25
C ASP A 95 -16.55 9.00 16.41
N GLY A 96 -15.68 9.82 17.02
CA GLY A 96 -14.31 9.45 17.37
C GLY A 96 -13.35 9.38 16.19
N TRP A 97 -13.44 10.33 15.26
CA TRP A 97 -12.52 10.40 14.12
C TRP A 97 -11.96 11.80 13.88
N ILE A 98 -10.78 11.83 13.29
CA ILE A 98 -10.12 13.03 12.78
C ILE A 98 -9.85 12.80 11.29
N GLN A 99 -10.11 13.81 10.48
CA GLN A 99 -9.86 13.79 9.05
C GLN A 99 -9.17 15.07 8.63
N ILE A 100 -8.19 14.92 7.74
CA ILE A 100 -7.66 16.02 6.94
C ILE A 100 -7.95 15.74 5.48
N THR A 101 -8.49 16.75 4.81
CA THR A 101 -8.69 16.76 3.36
C THR A 101 -7.99 17.95 2.77
N GLY A 102 -7.81 17.98 1.44
CA GLY A 102 -7.08 19.08 0.85
C GLY A 102 -6.94 18.99 -0.66
N ARG A 103 -6.12 19.89 -1.19
CA ARG A 103 -5.69 19.89 -2.59
C ARG A 103 -4.19 19.70 -2.63
N LEU A 104 -3.77 18.77 -3.46
CA LEU A 104 -2.37 18.48 -3.73
C LEU A 104 -1.96 19.09 -5.06
N ASP A 105 -0.72 19.56 -5.14
CA ASP A 105 -0.03 19.83 -6.40
C ASP A 105 0.92 18.66 -6.69
N PRO A 106 0.54 17.68 -7.52
CA PRO A 106 1.39 16.52 -7.79
C PRO A 106 2.74 16.90 -8.39
N SER A 107 2.81 18.02 -9.13
CA SER A 107 4.05 18.49 -9.75
C SER A 107 5.09 18.95 -8.72
N ALA A 108 4.67 19.42 -7.55
CA ALA A 108 5.57 19.82 -6.47
C ALA A 108 6.26 18.63 -5.78
N TYR A 109 5.90 17.38 -6.11
CA TYR A 109 6.64 16.17 -5.72
C TYR A 109 7.03 15.31 -6.93
N ASP A 110 6.91 15.86 -8.14
CA ASP A 110 7.10 15.16 -9.41
C ASP A 110 6.32 13.84 -9.47
N LEU A 111 5.13 13.75 -8.85
CA LEU A 111 4.35 12.51 -8.89
C LEU A 111 4.04 12.13 -10.34
N SER A 112 4.09 10.83 -10.63
CA SER A 112 3.85 10.31 -11.98
C SER A 112 2.47 10.74 -12.48
N SER A 113 2.39 11.22 -13.73
CA SER A 113 1.10 11.54 -14.36
C SER A 113 0.27 10.30 -14.70
N ASP A 114 0.91 9.13 -14.76
CA ASP A 114 0.26 7.85 -15.03
C ASP A 114 -0.27 7.19 -13.74
N ASP A 115 -0.05 7.85 -12.61
CA ASP A 115 -0.60 7.46 -11.32
C ASP A 115 -2.12 7.66 -11.29
N GLN A 116 -2.86 6.59 -11.00
CA GLN A 116 -4.33 6.59 -10.99
C GLN A 116 -4.91 6.79 -9.59
N GLY A 117 -4.06 7.05 -8.60
CA GLY A 117 -4.41 7.07 -7.19
C GLY A 117 -3.86 5.84 -6.49
#